data_AF-A0A6C0IVA8-F1
#
_entry.id   AF-A0A6C0IVA8-F1
#
_cell.length_a   1.000
_cell.length_b   1.000
_cell.length_c   1.000
_cell.angle_alpha   90.00
_cell.angle_beta   90.00
_cell.angle_gamma   90.00
#
_symmetry.space_group_name_H-M   'P 1'
#
loop_
_entity.id
_entity.type
_entity.pdbx_description
1 polymer ?
#
loop_
_entity_poly.entity_id
_entity_poly.type
_entity_poly.pdbx_seq_one_letter_code
_entity_poly.pdbx_strand_id
1 'polypeptide(L)'
;MSKNNIRKIKCTTDCINSNETMIHPVSLLQIYNKVDDKQCLHNNILSKAIVIKCDKDKLSLDELVKHMEVPSIYIDPIDMVLFYNIETIDSLDSWIDSNYKDKPFDTINRIFNMWIYVNIINLKLFNNVLVSIIKKLLIFNFIDIKEKHIDNELKDYVDYWLKKINKEQFEYNLIGDFKNYLNKKYDE
;
A
#
# COMPACT_ATOMS: atom_id res chain seq x y z
N MET A 1 31.71 -3.30 34.67
CA MET A 1 31.86 -3.26 33.20
C MET A 1 30.51 -3.58 32.58
N SER A 2 29.82 -2.56 32.05
CA SER A 2 28.54 -2.72 31.36
C SER A 2 28.75 -3.48 30.06
N LYS A 3 28.06 -4.62 29.90
CA LYS A 3 27.96 -5.30 28.61
C LYS A 3 27.26 -4.32 27.67
N ASN A 4 27.98 -3.80 26.67
CA ASN A 4 27.39 -3.01 25.59
C ASN A 4 26.29 -3.85 24.95
N ASN A 5 25.04 -3.56 25.30
CA ASN A 5 23.88 -4.02 24.57
C ASN A 5 23.92 -3.34 23.21
N ILE A 6 24.68 -3.90 22.27
CA ILE A 6 24.60 -3.56 20.86
C ILE A 6 23.16 -3.86 20.47
N ARG A 7 22.35 -2.81 20.31
CA ARG A 7 21.00 -2.93 19.74
C ARG A 7 21.18 -3.68 18.42
N LYS A 8 20.61 -4.88 18.33
CA LYS A 8 20.47 -5.57 17.04
C LYS A 8 19.57 -4.66 16.19
N ILE A 9 20.20 -3.94 15.27
CA ILE A 9 19.49 -3.19 14.24
C ILE A 9 18.66 -4.24 13.48
N LYS A 10 17.33 -4.18 13.64
CA LYS A 10 16.39 -4.99 12.87
C LYS A 10 16.16 -4.21 11.60
N CYS A 11 16.67 -4.71 10.47
CA CYS A 11 16.26 -4.20 9.17
C CYS A 11 14.76 -4.39 9.01
N THR A 12 14.00 -3.31 9.19
CA THR A 12 12.56 -3.27 8.97
C THR A 12 12.30 -3.20 7.46
N THR A 13 12.35 -4.38 6.83
CA THR A 13 11.35 -4.90 5.87
C THR A 13 10.71 -3.96 4.84
N ASP A 14 11.49 -3.19 4.08
CA ASP A 14 11.04 -2.62 2.79
C ASP A 14 12.06 -2.94 1.70
N CYS A 15 12.13 -4.22 1.34
CA CYS A 15 13.06 -4.69 0.33
C CYS A 15 12.33 -5.53 -0.72
N ILE A 16 12.66 -5.27 -1.99
CA ILE A 16 12.10 -5.94 -3.17
C ILE A 16 13.08 -7.02 -3.60
N ASN A 17 12.62 -8.26 -3.81
CA ASN A 17 13.48 -9.29 -4.40
C ASN A 17 13.70 -9.00 -5.90
N SER A 18 14.58 -9.77 -6.55
CA SER A 18 14.77 -9.64 -8.00
C SER A 18 13.46 -9.92 -8.74
N ASN A 19 13.17 -9.12 -9.77
CA ASN A 19 11.98 -9.21 -10.60
C ASN A 19 10.65 -9.04 -9.85
N GLU A 20 10.69 -8.49 -8.64
CA GLU A 20 9.50 -8.10 -7.91
C GLU A 20 9.21 -6.60 -8.08
N THR A 21 7.97 -6.26 -7.78
CA THR A 21 7.46 -4.89 -7.78
C THR A 21 7.08 -4.50 -6.36
N MET A 22 7.32 -3.25 -5.97
CA MET A 22 6.65 -2.66 -4.81
C MET A 22 6.15 -1.25 -5.10
N ILE A 23 5.25 -0.77 -4.24
CA ILE A 23 4.88 0.65 -4.20
C ILE A 23 5.84 1.36 -3.24
N HIS A 24 6.49 2.44 -3.70
CA HIS A 24 7.31 3.27 -2.83
C HIS A 24 6.44 3.87 -1.69
N PRO A 25 6.85 3.78 -0.42
CA PRO A 25 5.99 4.14 0.72
C PRO A 25 5.58 5.62 0.74
N VAL A 26 6.43 6.52 0.22
CA VAL A 26 6.18 7.97 0.17
C VAL A 26 5.61 8.45 -1.16
N SER A 27 6.33 8.27 -2.27
CA SER A 27 5.87 8.74 -3.60
C SER A 27 4.71 7.94 -4.19
N LEU A 28 4.42 6.76 -3.64
CA LEU A 28 3.45 5.78 -4.15
C LEU A 28 3.68 5.36 -5.62
N LEU A 29 4.86 5.63 -6.15
CA LEU A 29 5.27 5.17 -7.46
C LEU A 29 5.60 3.67 -7.40
N GLN A 30 5.21 2.96 -8.45
CA GLN A 30 5.61 1.57 -8.65
C GLN A 30 7.12 1.51 -8.93
N ILE A 31 7.83 0.71 -8.16
CA ILE A 31 9.25 0.43 -8.32
C ILE A 31 9.39 -1.02 -8.72
N TYR A 32 10.11 -1.26 -9.82
CA TYR A 32 10.43 -2.60 -10.29
C TYR A 32 11.92 -2.86 -10.09
N ASN A 33 12.25 -3.93 -9.38
CA ASN A 33 13.64 -4.33 -9.18
C ASN A 33 14.13 -5.14 -10.40
N LYS A 34 14.79 -4.43 -11.33
CA LYS A 34 15.43 -5.02 -12.52
C LYS A 34 16.75 -5.73 -12.23
N VAL A 35 17.23 -5.71 -11.00
CA VAL A 35 18.55 -6.23 -10.62
C VAL A 35 18.38 -7.59 -9.96
N ASP A 36 19.32 -8.51 -10.22
CA ASP A 36 19.31 -9.87 -9.66
C ASP A 36 19.41 -9.92 -8.13
N ASP A 37 19.86 -8.82 -7.53
CA ASP A 37 19.98 -8.66 -6.09
C ASP A 37 18.76 -7.98 -5.46
N LYS A 38 18.47 -8.35 -4.21
CA LYS A 38 17.44 -7.73 -3.38
C LYS A 38 17.75 -6.24 -3.14
N GLN A 39 16.81 -5.37 -3.44
CA GLN A 39 16.95 -3.92 -3.22
C GLN A 39 16.12 -3.46 -2.03
N CYS A 40 16.73 -2.74 -1.09
CA CYS A 40 16.03 -2.14 0.05
C CYS A 40 15.87 -0.63 -0.13
N LEU A 41 14.65 -0.11 0.02
CA LEU A 41 14.33 1.28 -0.27
C LEU A 41 14.97 2.29 0.71
N HIS A 42 15.39 1.83 1.89
CA HIS A 42 16.15 2.66 2.83
C HIS A 42 17.47 3.19 2.25
N ASN A 43 17.98 2.60 1.16
CA ASN A 43 19.24 2.99 0.53
C ASN A 43 19.12 4.09 -0.55
N ASN A 44 17.91 4.60 -0.86
CA ASN A 44 17.73 5.28 -2.15
C ASN A 44 16.89 6.57 -2.15
N ILE A 45 17.09 7.47 -1.19
CA ILE A 45 16.76 8.88 -1.42
C ILE A 45 17.93 9.63 -2.06
N LEU A 46 19.20 9.18 -1.93
CA LEU A 46 20.35 10.00 -2.34
C LEU A 46 21.59 9.31 -2.94
N SER A 47 21.68 7.99 -3.14
CA SER A 47 22.93 7.43 -3.68
C SER A 47 22.76 6.31 -4.70
N LYS A 48 23.33 6.52 -5.88
CA LYS A 48 23.64 5.52 -6.90
C LYS A 48 23.98 4.16 -6.26
N ALA A 49 23.19 3.15 -6.61
CA ALA A 49 23.43 1.72 -6.48
C ALA A 49 24.70 1.33 -5.71
N ILE A 50 24.59 1.17 -4.40
CA ILE A 50 25.58 0.44 -3.62
C ILE A 50 24.90 -0.82 -3.08
N VAL A 51 25.21 -1.95 -3.71
CA VAL A 51 24.88 -3.29 -3.20
C VAL A 51 25.88 -3.59 -2.11
N ILE A 52 25.45 -3.60 -0.84
CA ILE A 52 26.34 -3.89 0.28
C ILE A 52 25.81 -5.14 0.97
N LYS A 53 26.64 -6.21 0.92
CA LYS A 53 26.43 -7.40 1.73
C LYS A 53 26.53 -6.96 3.20
N CYS A 54 25.44 -7.11 3.94
CA CYS A 54 25.43 -6.93 5.39
C CYS A 54 26.18 -8.09 6.07
N ASP A 55 27.51 -8.12 5.98
CA ASP A 55 28.33 -8.93 6.87
C ASP A 55 28.54 -8.14 8.16
N LYS A 56 27.86 -8.60 9.22
CA LYS A 56 27.72 -7.91 10.52
C LYS A 56 29.02 -7.60 11.25
N ASP A 57 30.14 -8.20 10.83
CA ASP A 57 31.33 -8.28 11.68
C ASP A 57 32.51 -7.40 11.22
N LYS A 58 32.36 -6.54 10.19
CA LYS A 58 33.50 -5.78 9.62
C LYS A 58 33.21 -4.35 9.13
N LEU A 59 32.22 -3.64 9.67
CA LEU A 59 31.98 -2.25 9.26
C LEU A 59 32.71 -1.26 10.17
N SER A 60 33.45 -0.32 9.58
CA SER A 60 34.06 0.82 10.27
C SER A 60 33.00 1.79 10.81
N LEU A 61 33.35 2.65 11.77
CA LEU A 61 32.42 3.65 12.32
C LEU A 61 31.86 4.59 11.24
N ASP A 62 32.70 5.00 10.27
CA ASP A 62 32.29 5.85 9.15
C ASP A 62 31.33 5.11 8.20
N GLU A 63 31.51 3.80 8.00
CA GLU A 63 30.57 2.97 7.26
C GLU A 63 29.27 2.83 8.04
N LEU A 64 29.32 2.53 9.34
CA LEU A 64 28.14 2.48 10.20
C LEU A 64 27.36 3.79 10.16
N VAL A 65 28.01 4.95 10.22
CA VAL A 65 27.36 6.28 10.16
C VAL A 65 26.73 6.53 8.78
N LYS A 66 27.39 6.13 7.69
CA LYS A 66 26.84 6.22 6.32
C LYS A 66 25.65 5.27 6.09
N HIS A 67 25.52 4.24 6.93
CA HIS A 67 24.52 3.18 6.79
C HIS A 67 23.59 3.10 8.00
N MET A 68 23.62 4.11 8.88
CA MET A 68 22.61 4.27 9.91
C MET A 68 21.29 4.36 9.15
N GLU A 69 20.43 3.38 9.38
CA GLU A 69 19.13 3.27 8.75
C GLU A 69 18.46 4.64 8.80
N VAL A 70 18.09 5.17 7.63
CA VAL A 70 17.17 6.30 7.56
C VAL A 70 16.00 5.92 8.46
N PRO A 71 15.59 6.75 9.44
CA PRO A 71 14.49 6.38 10.32
C PRO A 71 13.31 5.97 9.44
N SER A 72 12.68 4.84 9.77
CA SER A 72 11.48 4.38 9.08
C SER A 72 10.50 5.55 9.04
N ILE A 73 10.29 6.14 7.87
CA ILE A 73 9.35 7.25 7.71
C ILE A 73 7.97 6.63 7.76
N TYR A 74 7.42 6.55 8.97
CA TYR A 74 6.02 6.20 9.15
C TYR A 74 5.21 7.45 8.80
N ILE A 75 4.64 7.46 7.60
CA ILE A 75 3.68 8.49 7.22
C ILE A 75 2.30 7.94 7.60
N ASP A 76 1.60 8.67 8.46
CA ASP A 76 0.24 8.31 8.84
C ASP A 76 -0.65 8.31 7.59
N PRO A 77 -1.56 7.33 7.43
CA PRO A 77 -2.53 7.35 6.33
C PRO A 77 -3.27 8.69 6.19
N ILE A 78 -3.53 9.41 7.28
CA ILE A 78 -4.11 10.76 7.27
C ILE A 78 -3.20 11.72 6.50
N ASP A 79 -1.91 11.76 6.84
CA ASP A 79 -0.94 12.66 6.21
C ASP A 79 -0.77 12.36 4.72
N MET A 80 -0.75 11.07 4.34
CA MET A 80 -0.69 10.67 2.93
C MET A 80 -1.90 11.16 2.15
N VAL A 81 -3.10 10.94 2.68
CA VAL A 81 -4.36 11.34 2.06
C VAL A 81 -4.43 12.87 1.91
N LEU A 82 -3.95 13.62 2.90
CA LEU A 82 -3.83 15.08 2.84
C LEU A 82 -2.77 15.55 1.83
N PHE A 83 -1.64 14.84 1.69
CA PHE A 83 -0.61 15.17 0.69
C PHE A 83 -1.15 15.14 -0.74
N TYR A 84 -2.15 14.28 -1.02
CA TYR A 84 -2.85 14.21 -2.29
C TYR A 84 -4.10 15.12 -2.38
N ASN A 85 -4.34 15.98 -1.38
CA ASN A 85 -5.52 16.86 -1.25
C ASN A 85 -6.86 16.10 -1.26
N ILE A 86 -6.93 14.94 -0.59
CA ILE A 86 -8.13 14.10 -0.54
C ILE A 86 -8.79 14.20 0.85
N GLU A 87 -9.56 15.25 1.09
CA GLU A 87 -10.19 15.49 2.40
C GLU A 87 -11.58 14.86 2.54
N THR A 88 -12.32 14.81 1.45
CA THR A 88 -13.72 14.37 1.39
C THR A 88 -13.91 13.25 0.37
N ILE A 89 -15.07 12.61 0.40
CA ILE A 89 -15.42 11.58 -0.57
C ILE A 89 -15.50 12.14 -2.01
N ASP A 90 -15.91 13.40 -2.18
CA ASP A 90 -15.96 14.07 -3.48
C ASP A 90 -14.55 14.33 -4.02
N SER A 91 -13.62 14.73 -3.14
CA SER A 91 -12.22 14.90 -3.51
C SER A 91 -11.55 13.55 -3.83
N LEU A 92 -11.96 12.46 -3.18
CA LEU A 92 -11.50 11.11 -3.51
C LEU A 92 -11.98 10.69 -4.90
N ASP A 93 -13.27 10.83 -5.20
CA ASP A 93 -13.81 10.47 -6.51
C ASP A 93 -13.16 11.31 -7.63
N SER A 94 -13.02 12.62 -7.40
CA SER A 94 -12.32 13.52 -8.33
C SER A 94 -10.86 13.14 -8.56
N TRP A 95 -10.15 12.78 -7.49
CA TRP A 95 -8.77 12.33 -7.58
C TRP A 95 -8.67 11.00 -8.34
N ILE A 96 -9.56 10.04 -8.05
CA ILE A 96 -9.59 8.76 -8.76
C ILE A 96 -9.86 8.98 -10.25
N ASP A 97 -10.86 9.78 -10.60
CA ASP A 97 -11.20 10.08 -12.00
C ASP A 97 -10.06 10.70 -12.78
N SER A 98 -9.23 11.51 -12.11
CA SER A 98 -8.07 12.15 -12.71
C SER A 98 -6.87 11.22 -12.85
N ASN A 99 -6.85 10.05 -12.20
CA ASN A 99 -5.63 9.25 -12.05
C ASN A 99 -5.78 7.77 -12.42
N TYR A 100 -6.99 7.19 -12.40
CA TYR A 100 -7.18 5.74 -12.52
C TYR A 100 -6.72 5.14 -13.84
N LYS A 101 -6.61 5.96 -14.90
CA LYS A 101 -6.12 5.55 -16.23
C LYS A 101 -4.61 5.63 -16.37
N ASP A 102 -3.98 6.57 -15.68
CA ASP A 102 -2.57 6.95 -15.91
C ASP A 102 -1.63 6.46 -14.80
N LYS A 103 -2.18 5.96 -13.69
CA LYS A 103 -1.40 5.40 -12.57
C LYS A 103 -1.64 3.90 -12.43
N PRO A 104 -0.63 3.15 -11.93
CA PRO A 104 -0.80 1.74 -11.60
C PRO A 104 -1.94 1.51 -10.61
N PHE A 105 -2.70 0.43 -10.80
CA PHE A 105 -3.80 0.05 -9.91
C PHE A 105 -3.38 0.01 -8.45
N ASP A 106 -2.21 -0.56 -8.17
CA ASP A 106 -1.64 -0.69 -6.84
C ASP A 106 -1.51 0.67 -6.13
N THR A 107 -1.10 1.71 -6.86
CA THR A 107 -1.02 3.09 -6.35
C THR A 107 -2.40 3.63 -5.99
N ILE A 108 -3.39 3.46 -6.89
CA ILE A 108 -4.78 3.89 -6.68
C ILE A 108 -5.37 3.15 -5.48
N ASN A 109 -5.21 1.82 -5.43
CA ASN A 109 -5.73 0.94 -4.39
C ASN A 109 -5.13 1.30 -3.03
N ARG A 110 -3.85 1.68 -2.96
CA ARG A 110 -3.22 2.09 -1.70
C ARG A 110 -3.79 3.39 -1.16
N ILE A 111 -3.94 4.42 -1.99
CA ILE A 111 -4.56 5.69 -1.59
C ILE A 111 -6.01 5.48 -1.18
N PHE A 112 -6.74 4.68 -1.96
CA PHE A 112 -8.13 4.34 -1.67
C PHE A 112 -8.28 3.65 -0.31
N ASN A 113 -7.46 2.64 -0.01
CA ASN A 113 -7.49 1.95 1.29
C ASN A 113 -7.03 2.85 2.45
N MET A 114 -6.05 3.75 2.23
CA MET A 114 -5.68 4.77 3.23
C MET A 114 -6.86 5.69 3.54
N TRP A 115 -7.58 6.16 2.52
CA TRP A 115 -8.75 6.99 2.72
C TRP A 115 -9.87 6.26 3.48
N ILE A 116 -10.12 4.97 3.16
CA ILE A 116 -11.05 4.12 3.91
C ILE A 116 -10.64 4.02 5.38
N TYR A 117 -9.35 3.79 5.66
CA TYR A 117 -8.83 3.70 7.03
C TYR A 117 -9.12 4.98 7.83
N VAL A 118 -8.85 6.13 7.24
CA VAL A 118 -9.09 7.46 7.85
C VAL A 118 -10.57 7.66 8.15
N ASN A 119 -11.46 7.22 7.24
CA ASN A 119 -12.89 7.50 7.28
C ASN A 119 -13.76 6.34 7.78
N ILE A 120 -13.16 5.28 8.34
CA ILE A 120 -13.84 4.01 8.58
C ILE A 120 -15.09 4.14 9.47
N ILE A 121 -15.08 5.04 10.45
CA ILE A 121 -16.20 5.27 11.35
C ILE A 121 -17.41 5.82 10.58
N ASN A 122 -17.20 6.79 9.70
CA ASN A 122 -18.25 7.39 8.89
C ASN A 122 -18.76 6.41 7.82
N LEU A 123 -17.85 5.62 7.24
CA LEU A 123 -18.20 4.63 6.21
C LEU A 123 -19.08 3.49 6.74
N LYS A 124 -18.99 3.15 8.03
CA LYS A 124 -19.93 2.19 8.64
C LYS A 124 -21.39 2.69 8.64
N LEU A 125 -21.61 3.98 8.48
CA LEU A 125 -22.94 4.61 8.44
C LEU A 125 -23.37 4.95 7.00
N PHE A 126 -22.43 5.38 6.14
CA PHE A 126 -22.71 5.84 4.78
C PHE A 126 -21.60 5.40 3.80
N ASN A 127 -21.91 4.51 2.85
CA ASN A 127 -20.91 3.95 1.92
C ASN A 127 -21.34 3.88 0.44
N ASN A 128 -22.49 4.44 0.07
CA ASN A 128 -23.02 4.31 -1.30
C ASN A 128 -22.04 4.79 -2.38
N VAL A 129 -21.33 5.90 -2.12
CA VAL A 129 -20.34 6.43 -3.08
C VAL A 129 -19.10 5.53 -3.15
N LEU A 130 -18.75 4.85 -2.04
CA LEU A 130 -17.66 3.87 -2.01
C LEU A 130 -17.92 2.71 -2.98
N VAL A 131 -19.17 2.23 -3.04
CA VAL A 131 -19.60 1.17 -3.97
C VAL A 131 -19.39 1.61 -5.42
N SER A 132 -19.74 2.86 -5.77
CA SER A 132 -19.57 3.38 -7.13
C SER A 132 -18.10 3.44 -7.53
N ILE A 133 -17.23 3.95 -6.64
CA ILE A 133 -15.78 4.01 -6.86
C ILE A 133 -15.19 2.61 -7.06
N ILE A 134 -15.56 1.65 -6.20
CA ILE A 134 -15.04 0.27 -6.30
C ILE A 134 -15.46 -0.37 -7.62
N LYS A 135 -16.74 -0.23 -8.01
CA LYS A 135 -17.23 -0.75 -9.29
C LYS A 135 -16.41 -0.18 -10.46
N LYS A 136 -16.19 1.14 -10.48
CA LYS A 136 -15.37 1.84 -11.49
C LYS A 136 -13.96 1.25 -11.58
N LEU A 137 -13.29 1.10 -10.44
CA LEU A 137 -11.92 0.55 -10.37
C LEU A 137 -11.85 -0.92 -10.79
N LEU A 138 -12.84 -1.74 -10.41
CA LEU A 138 -12.87 -3.15 -10.77
C LEU A 138 -13.03 -3.36 -12.28
N ILE A 139 -14.01 -2.70 -12.88
CA ILE A 139 -14.31 -2.81 -14.32
C ILE A 139 -13.10 -2.35 -15.15
N PHE A 140 -12.42 -1.29 -14.71
CA PHE A 140 -11.27 -0.77 -15.45
C PHE A 140 -10.04 -1.68 -15.36
N ASN A 141 -9.74 -2.23 -14.18
CA ASN A 141 -8.46 -2.91 -13.93
C ASN A 141 -8.51 -4.43 -14.11
N PHE A 142 -9.68 -5.05 -14.16
CA PHE A 142 -9.82 -6.51 -14.24
C PHE A 142 -10.76 -6.90 -15.37
N ILE A 143 -10.21 -7.28 -16.52
CA ILE A 143 -11.00 -7.61 -17.72
C ILE A 143 -11.85 -8.87 -17.50
N ASP A 144 -11.39 -9.80 -16.66
CA ASP A 144 -12.05 -11.08 -16.45
C ASP A 144 -13.22 -11.02 -15.46
N ILE A 145 -13.38 -9.91 -14.73
CA ILE A 145 -14.47 -9.76 -13.77
C ILE A 145 -15.78 -9.47 -14.49
N LYS A 146 -16.81 -10.29 -14.27
CA LYS A 146 -18.11 -10.04 -14.90
C LYS A 146 -18.86 -8.94 -14.15
N GLU A 147 -19.23 -7.86 -14.84
CA GLU A 147 -19.95 -6.73 -14.25
C GLU A 147 -21.24 -7.15 -13.51
N LYS A 148 -21.98 -8.14 -14.04
CA LYS A 148 -23.16 -8.72 -13.37
C LYS A 148 -22.87 -9.25 -11.97
N HIS A 149 -21.68 -9.80 -11.73
CA HIS A 149 -21.27 -10.33 -10.43
C HIS A 149 -20.95 -9.18 -9.48
N ILE A 150 -20.36 -8.10 -9.98
CA ILE A 150 -20.15 -6.88 -9.20
C ILE A 150 -21.51 -6.29 -8.77
N ASP A 151 -22.44 -6.10 -9.71
CA ASP A 151 -23.72 -5.46 -9.45
C ASP A 151 -24.57 -6.21 -8.42
N ASN A 152 -24.52 -7.55 -8.44
CA ASN A 152 -25.28 -8.38 -7.52
C ASN A 152 -24.67 -8.44 -6.11
N GLU A 153 -23.37 -8.25 -5.96
CA GLU A 153 -22.66 -8.63 -4.73
C GLU A 153 -21.98 -7.47 -4.02
N LEU A 154 -21.57 -6.43 -4.75
CA LEU A 154 -20.62 -5.44 -4.25
C LEU A 154 -21.16 -4.68 -3.03
N LYS A 155 -22.42 -4.24 -3.09
CA LYS A 155 -23.02 -3.46 -2.01
C LYS A 155 -23.07 -4.26 -0.70
N ASP A 156 -23.62 -5.47 -0.76
CA ASP A 156 -23.76 -6.33 0.42
C ASP A 156 -22.39 -6.74 0.97
N TYR A 157 -21.42 -6.97 0.08
CA TYR A 157 -20.05 -7.27 0.48
C TYR A 157 -19.39 -6.09 1.20
N VAL A 158 -19.49 -4.87 0.64
CA VAL A 158 -18.92 -3.66 1.25
C VAL A 158 -19.57 -3.40 2.62
N ASP A 159 -20.89 -3.56 2.73
CA ASP A 159 -21.62 -3.46 4.02
C ASP A 159 -21.09 -4.46 5.05
N TYR A 160 -20.91 -5.72 4.64
CA TYR A 160 -20.36 -6.77 5.51
C TYR A 160 -18.92 -6.47 5.92
N TRP A 161 -18.07 -6.10 4.96
CA TRP A 161 -16.65 -5.88 5.16
C TRP A 161 -16.40 -4.72 6.12
N LEU A 162 -17.10 -3.58 5.94
CA LEU A 162 -17.00 -2.42 6.82
C LEU A 162 -17.47 -2.71 8.24
N LYS A 163 -18.50 -3.55 8.42
CA LYS A 163 -18.95 -3.97 9.77
C LYS A 163 -17.92 -4.85 10.48
N LYS A 164 -17.23 -5.71 9.73
CA LYS A 164 -16.28 -6.70 10.25
C LYS A 164 -14.90 -6.15 10.52
N ILE A 165 -14.48 -5.11 9.80
CA ILE A 165 -13.11 -4.63 9.91
C ILE A 165 -12.83 -3.97 11.26
N ASN A 166 -11.70 -4.36 11.85
CA ASN A 166 -11.15 -3.74 13.05
C ASN A 166 -10.11 -2.68 12.63
N LYS A 167 -10.23 -1.46 13.18
CA LYS A 167 -9.28 -0.36 12.92
C LYS A 167 -7.85 -0.67 13.33
N GLU A 168 -7.67 -1.65 14.22
CA GLU A 168 -6.37 -2.11 14.69
C GLU A 168 -5.71 -3.13 13.74
N GLN A 169 -6.43 -3.64 12.73
CA GLN A 169 -5.86 -4.52 11.72
C GLN A 169 -5.08 -3.69 10.69
N PHE A 170 -3.85 -4.11 10.42
CA PHE A 170 -2.88 -3.32 9.65
C PHE A 170 -3.12 -3.32 8.13
N GLU A 171 -3.85 -4.30 7.59
CA GLU A 171 -3.98 -4.49 6.15
C GLU A 171 -5.43 -4.31 5.67
N TYR A 172 -5.66 -3.18 4.98
CA TYR A 172 -6.91 -2.87 4.30
C TYR A 172 -6.71 -3.13 2.81
N ASN A 173 -7.43 -4.09 2.24
CA ASN A 173 -7.43 -4.33 0.80
C ASN A 173 -8.84 -4.70 0.29
N LEU A 174 -9.79 -3.77 0.42
CA LEU A 174 -11.20 -4.03 0.12
C LEU A 174 -11.43 -4.58 -1.30
N ILE A 175 -10.74 -4.03 -2.30
CA ILE A 175 -10.88 -4.47 -3.70
C ILE A 175 -10.31 -5.88 -3.89
N GLY A 176 -9.14 -6.16 -3.31
CA GLY A 176 -8.52 -7.49 -3.36
C GLY A 176 -9.37 -8.54 -2.64
N ASP A 177 -9.91 -8.21 -1.47
CA ASP A 177 -10.77 -9.10 -0.70
C ASP A 177 -12.08 -9.40 -1.42
N PHE A 178 -12.67 -8.40 -2.07
CA PHE A 178 -13.88 -8.59 -2.88
C PHE A 178 -13.63 -9.46 -4.11
N LYS A 179 -12.50 -9.25 -4.80
CA LYS A 179 -12.10 -10.10 -5.93
C LYS A 179 -11.96 -11.56 -5.47
N ASN A 180 -11.24 -11.79 -4.37
CA ASN A 180 -11.08 -13.13 -3.79
C ASN A 180 -12.42 -13.77 -3.40
N TYR A 181 -13.38 -12.97 -2.92
CA TYR A 181 -14.74 -13.43 -2.65
C TYR A 181 -15.46 -13.87 -3.93
N LEU A 182 -15.41 -13.08 -5.00
CA LEU A 182 -16.04 -13.42 -6.27
C LEU A 182 -15.46 -14.69 -6.89
N ASN A 183 -14.13 -14.80 -6.92
CA ASN A 183 -13.44 -15.99 -7.41
C ASN A 183 -13.87 -17.25 -6.65
N LYS A 184 -14.00 -17.17 -5.32
CA LYS A 184 -14.49 -18.29 -4.50
C LYS A 184 -15.97 -18.64 -4.73
N LYS A 185 -16.80 -17.64 -5.05
CA LYS A 185 -18.24 -17.82 -5.20
C LYS A 185 -18.62 -18.36 -6.59
N TYR A 186 -17.87 -17.97 -7.60
CA TYR A 186 -18.19 -18.24 -9.00
C TYR A 186 -17.17 -19.13 -9.73
N ASP A 187 -16.15 -19.64 -9.03
CA ASP A 187 -15.03 -20.42 -9.58
C ASP A 187 -14.38 -19.73 -10.80
N GLU A 188 -14.03 -18.46 -10.64
CA GLU A 188 -13.28 -17.65 -11.60
C GLU A 188 -11.78 -17.57 -11.27
#